data_AF-A0A8S1F9J5-F1
#
_entry.id   AF-A0A8S1F9J5-F1
#
_cell.length_a   1.000
_cell.length_b   1.000
_cell.length_c   1.000
_cell.angle_alpha   90.00
_cell.angle_beta   90.00
_cell.angle_gamma   90.00
#
_symmetry.space_group_name_H-M   'P 1'
#
loop_
_entity.id
_entity.type
_entity.pdbx_description
1 polymer ?
#
loop_
_entity_poly.entity_id
_entity_poly.type
_entity_poly.pdbx_seq_one_letter_code
_entity_poly.pdbx_strand_id
1 'polypeptide(L)'
;MATFASLELSEKLADGAEDPNEEEEVKKSGPKRLAADEVSSIFTLKNEMYKKKNTIIKSNFDKGYVAGKSSLLTTKKEEKEAQEKESRERRARIEKNEQGWKREEEEAFNRAQEKLKEKAKLYERLAEGHVVIEQSDNQPVEFMVDFSSKKRQVEEEKKAERDRYREIEEGPSTSFGRAPVPERFHHNEEQRVYGVSHIRLSANEEKRREEIQNLLNFSKKTNEERKKLKIEKDEKEAKRREKINKLRIKKGLPPYPSPEPEPNLDEIPIPEPHETPEQRHARLMKSNREWDRGKGLYTQWIEKQRDDRDDEFRPPDSYFK
;
A
#
# COMPACT_ATOMS: atom_id res chain seq x y z
N MET A 1 -39.27 20.34 32.26
CA MET A 1 -39.08 21.30 33.36
C MET A 1 -37.59 21.50 33.55
N ALA A 2 -37.18 22.75 33.76
CA ALA A 2 -35.81 23.27 33.92
C ALA A 2 -35.08 22.65 35.15
N THR A 3 -33.76 22.72 35.37
CA THR A 3 -32.79 23.84 35.26
C THR A 3 -31.33 23.34 35.29
N PHE A 4 -30.42 24.13 34.70
CA PHE A 4 -28.95 24.11 34.83
C PHE A 4 -28.48 25.00 36.01
N ALA A 5 -27.33 24.68 36.65
CA ALA A 5 -26.40 25.60 37.37
C ALA A 5 -25.16 24.78 37.84
N SER A 6 -23.92 24.93 37.34
CA SER A 6 -22.91 26.01 37.42
C SER A 6 -22.25 26.20 38.80
N LEU A 7 -20.92 25.98 38.90
CA LEU A 7 -19.95 26.65 39.80
C LEU A 7 -18.54 26.11 39.47
N GLU A 8 -17.73 26.77 38.64
CA GLU A 8 -16.85 27.94 38.88
C GLU A 8 -15.59 27.68 39.74
N LEU A 9 -14.44 27.86 39.08
CA LEU A 9 -13.11 28.07 39.65
C LEU A 9 -12.98 29.52 40.17
N SER A 10 -12.35 29.72 41.33
CA SER A 10 -11.41 30.82 41.63
C SER A 10 -10.85 30.61 43.06
N GLU A 11 -9.54 30.45 43.21
CA GLU A 11 -8.55 31.52 43.44
C GLU A 11 -8.45 31.92 44.92
N LYS A 12 -7.33 31.58 45.56
CA LYS A 12 -6.76 32.35 46.67
C LYS A 12 -5.24 32.40 46.58
N LEU A 13 -4.77 33.63 46.40
CA LEU A 13 -3.41 34.13 46.57
C LEU A 13 -3.11 34.39 48.07
N ALA A 14 -1.81 34.33 48.39
CA ALA A 14 -1.06 35.08 49.41
C ALA A 14 -1.32 34.80 50.91
N ASP A 15 -0.30 34.36 51.66
CA ASP A 15 0.70 35.20 52.33
C ASP A 15 1.76 34.34 53.05
N GLY A 16 2.98 34.86 53.16
CA GLY A 16 4.14 34.17 53.74
C GLY A 16 4.42 34.47 55.22
N ALA A 17 5.24 33.62 55.85
CA ALA A 17 6.15 33.91 56.96
C ALA A 17 7.09 32.70 57.21
N GLU A 18 8.41 32.95 57.11
CA GLU A 18 9.56 32.54 57.98
C GLU A 18 9.38 31.29 58.89
N ASP A 19 10.32 30.35 59.07
CA ASP A 19 11.79 30.39 59.04
C ASP A 19 12.39 28.94 59.12
N PRO A 20 13.73 28.70 59.27
CA PRO A 20 14.48 27.65 58.59
C PRO A 20 14.78 26.41 59.45
N ASN A 21 15.01 25.25 58.84
CA ASN A 21 16.12 24.37 59.26
C ASN A 21 16.43 23.25 58.26
N GLU A 22 17.73 23.03 58.12
CA GLU A 22 18.49 21.82 57.75
C GLU A 22 17.72 20.57 57.27
N GLU A 23 18.06 20.09 56.07
CA GLU A 23 18.69 18.77 55.84
C GLU A 23 18.88 18.53 54.32
N GLU A 24 20.10 18.16 53.93
CA GLU A 24 20.47 17.83 52.55
C GLU A 24 19.85 16.49 52.13
N GLU A 25 18.67 16.53 51.50
CA GLU A 25 18.09 15.34 50.87
C GLU A 25 18.68 15.08 49.47
N VAL A 26 19.32 13.92 49.33
CA VAL A 26 19.77 13.32 48.06
C VAL A 26 18.56 13.10 47.15
N LYS A 27 18.32 14.04 46.23
CA LYS A 27 17.29 13.91 45.18
C LYS A 27 17.67 12.77 44.23
N LYS A 28 17.07 11.59 44.44
CA LYS A 28 17.00 10.51 43.44
C LYS A 28 16.29 11.06 42.20
N SER A 29 17.03 11.29 41.12
CA SER A 29 16.49 11.76 39.86
C SER A 29 15.78 10.63 39.11
N GLY A 30 14.48 10.47 39.38
CA GLY A 30 13.60 9.77 38.44
C GLY A 30 13.45 10.55 37.13
N PRO A 31 13.05 9.92 36.02
CA PRO A 31 12.80 10.63 34.77
C PRO A 31 11.68 11.64 34.96
N LYS A 32 12.01 12.94 34.85
CA LYS A 32 11.03 14.03 34.96
C LYS A 32 10.04 13.92 33.80
N ARG A 33 8.75 13.74 34.10
CA ARG A 33 7.67 13.89 33.10
C ARG A 33 7.56 15.38 32.77
N LEU A 34 8.00 15.76 31.57
CA LEU A 34 7.86 17.11 31.06
C LEU A 34 6.44 17.25 30.51
N ALA A 35 5.60 18.04 31.17
CA ALA A 35 4.40 18.58 30.55
C ALA A 35 4.88 19.61 29.52
N ALA A 36 4.71 19.30 28.23
CA ALA A 36 5.18 20.10 27.12
C ALA A 36 3.98 20.73 26.41
N ASP A 37 3.93 22.06 26.41
CA ASP A 37 3.38 22.80 25.27
C ASP A 37 4.47 22.80 24.18
N GLU A 38 4.08 22.48 22.94
CA GLU A 38 4.99 22.07 21.86
C GLU A 38 6.10 23.08 21.53
N VAL A 39 5.87 24.37 21.79
CA VAL A 39 6.78 25.46 21.40
C VAL A 39 7.85 25.76 22.46
N SER A 40 7.53 25.66 23.76
CA SER A 40 8.49 25.89 24.85
C SER A 40 9.38 24.67 25.10
N SER A 41 8.93 23.47 24.74
CA SER A 41 9.68 22.21 24.82
C SER A 41 10.90 22.17 23.88
N ILE A 42 10.77 22.65 22.64
CA ILE A 42 11.88 22.61 21.67
C ILE A 42 13.00 23.58 22.06
N PHE A 43 12.65 24.78 22.55
CA PHE A 43 13.67 25.78 22.93
C PHE A 43 14.42 25.37 24.19
N THR A 44 13.73 24.79 25.17
CA THR A 44 14.36 24.23 26.38
C THR A 44 15.25 23.05 26.04
N LEU A 45 14.79 22.13 25.19
CA LEU A 45 15.59 20.99 24.70
C LEU A 45 16.83 21.45 23.91
N LYS A 46 16.66 22.44 23.03
CA LYS A 46 17.78 23.04 22.27
C LYS A 46 18.83 23.62 23.21
N ASN A 47 18.42 24.35 24.25
CA ASN A 47 19.32 24.90 25.25
C ASN A 47 20.02 23.81 26.08
N GLU A 48 19.31 22.74 26.45
CA GLU A 48 19.92 21.58 27.11
C GLU A 48 20.93 20.87 26.21
N MET A 49 20.64 20.76 24.90
CA MET A 49 21.56 20.18 23.92
C MET A 49 22.83 21.03 23.73
N TYR A 50 22.72 22.35 23.69
CA TYR A 50 23.90 23.23 23.67
C TYR A 50 24.73 23.13 24.95
N LYS A 51 24.08 23.05 26.11
CA LYS A 51 24.77 22.80 27.40
C LYS A 51 25.52 21.48 27.37
N LYS A 52 24.88 20.39 26.92
CA LYS A 52 25.51 19.06 26.78
C LYS A 52 26.67 19.04 25.79
N LYS A 53 26.53 19.71 24.64
CA LYS A 53 27.62 19.84 23.66
C LYS A 53 28.83 20.55 24.28
N ASN A 54 28.60 21.64 25.01
CA ASN A 54 29.66 22.38 25.67
C ASN A 54 30.31 21.61 26.83
N THR A 55 29.56 20.81 27.59
CA THR A 55 30.14 19.92 28.60
C THR A 55 30.97 18.80 27.97
N ILE A 56 30.54 18.25 26.83
CA ILE A 56 31.33 17.24 26.10
C ILE A 56 32.64 17.83 25.59
N ILE A 57 32.58 19.02 24.96
CA ILE A 57 33.78 19.72 24.48
C ILE A 57 34.73 20.01 25.64
N LYS A 58 34.24 20.52 26.77
CA LYS A 58 35.06 20.74 27.98
C LYS A 58 35.62 19.44 28.54
N SER A 59 34.82 18.38 28.63
CA SER A 59 35.27 17.07 29.12
C SER A 59 36.29 16.38 28.21
N ASN A 60 36.23 16.65 26.90
CA ASN A 60 37.22 16.19 25.92
C ASN A 60 38.48 17.04 25.94
N PHE A 61 38.39 18.30 26.37
CA PHE A 61 39.53 19.21 26.52
C PHE A 61 40.29 18.95 27.84
N ASP A 62 39.59 18.64 28.93
CA ASP A 62 40.19 18.28 30.23
C ASP A 62 40.83 16.89 30.25
N LYS A 63 40.46 16.00 29.31
CA LYS A 63 41.17 14.75 29.06
C LYS A 63 42.33 15.03 28.12
N GLY A 64 43.45 15.48 28.69
CA GLY A 64 44.70 15.75 27.98
C GLY A 64 45.03 14.64 26.98
N TYR A 65 44.91 14.97 25.69
CA TYR A 65 45.38 14.15 24.59
C TYR A 65 46.93 14.16 24.63
N VAL A 66 47.52 13.16 25.29
CA VAL A 66 48.97 12.97 25.28
C VAL A 66 49.35 12.42 23.91
N ALA A 67 49.68 13.32 22.99
CA ALA A 67 50.29 13.01 21.70
C ALA A 67 51.73 12.52 21.92
N GLY A 68 51.86 11.30 22.44
CA GLY A 68 53.12 10.59 22.65
C GLY A 68 53.15 9.34 21.79
N LYS A 69 54.07 9.33 20.81
CA LYS A 69 54.35 8.26 19.85
C LYS A 69 54.52 6.90 20.57
N SER A 70 53.46 6.11 20.67
CA SER A 70 53.56 4.67 20.91
C SER A 70 52.45 3.94 20.15
N SER A 71 52.83 2.82 19.55
CA SER A 71 52.12 2.06 18.50
C SER A 71 50.59 1.96 18.69
N LEU A 72 49.85 2.53 17.74
CA LEU A 72 48.38 2.62 17.70
C LEU A 72 47.66 1.34 17.20
N LEU A 73 48.22 0.13 17.34
CA LEU A 73 47.62 -1.05 16.70
C LEU A 73 47.48 -2.32 17.53
N THR A 74 47.85 -2.32 18.81
CA THR A 74 47.57 -3.48 19.68
C THR A 74 47.09 -3.03 21.05
N THR A 75 45.76 -3.00 21.25
CA THR A 75 45.20 -3.04 22.60
C THR A 75 45.75 -4.28 23.32
N LYS A 76 46.13 -4.13 24.59
CA LYS A 76 46.65 -5.25 25.38
C LYS A 76 45.61 -6.37 25.38
N LYS A 77 46.06 -7.63 25.36
CA LYS A 77 45.15 -8.80 25.32
C LYS A 77 44.05 -8.74 26.39
N GLU A 78 44.40 -8.28 27.59
CA GLU A 78 43.48 -8.10 28.71
C GLU A 78 42.41 -7.02 28.46
N GLU A 79 42.75 -5.95 27.74
CA GLU A 79 41.80 -4.89 27.40
C GLU A 79 40.77 -5.37 26.37
N LYS A 80 41.19 -6.25 25.44
CA LYS A 80 40.28 -6.93 24.51
C LYS A 80 39.33 -7.86 25.25
N GLU A 81 39.83 -8.63 26.22
CA GLU A 81 39.01 -9.52 27.04
C GLU A 81 38.01 -8.74 27.93
N ALA A 82 38.40 -7.58 28.46
CA ALA A 82 37.50 -6.69 29.19
C ALA A 82 36.41 -6.09 28.29
N GLN A 83 36.76 -5.62 27.09
CA GLN A 83 35.81 -5.13 26.10
C GLN A 83 34.86 -6.23 25.61
N GLU A 84 35.36 -7.47 25.44
CA GLU A 84 34.53 -8.61 25.10
C GLU A 84 33.54 -8.94 26.21
N LYS A 85 33.96 -8.94 27.47
CA LYS A 85 33.06 -9.13 28.62
C LYS A 85 31.99 -8.05 28.70
N GLU A 86 32.37 -6.77 28.57
CA GLU A 86 31.41 -5.67 28.53
C GLU A 86 30.43 -5.81 27.34
N SER A 87 30.93 -6.21 26.17
CA SER A 87 30.09 -6.41 24.99
C SER A 87 29.10 -7.58 25.17
N ARG A 88 29.51 -8.66 25.86
CA ARG A 88 28.65 -9.80 26.18
C ARG A 88 27.58 -9.41 27.19
N GLU A 89 27.93 -8.63 28.21
CA GLU A 89 26.96 -8.09 29.17
C GLU A 89 25.97 -7.12 28.51
N ARG A 90 26.45 -6.25 27.62
CA ARG A 90 25.56 -5.39 26.81
C ARG A 90 24.61 -6.23 25.95
N ARG A 91 25.11 -7.25 25.27
CA ARG A 91 24.29 -8.17 24.47
C ARG A 91 23.26 -8.90 25.32
N ALA A 92 23.63 -9.39 26.51
CA ALA A 92 22.71 -10.05 27.42
C ALA A 92 21.62 -9.10 27.96
N ARG A 93 21.95 -7.82 28.19
CA ARG A 93 20.94 -6.79 28.55
C ARG A 93 19.99 -6.50 27.38
N ILE A 94 20.53 -6.39 26.18
CA ILE A 94 19.73 -6.21 24.96
C ILE A 94 18.80 -7.40 24.76
N GLU A 95 19.30 -8.63 24.86
CA GLU A 95 18.51 -9.85 24.71
C GLU A 95 17.41 -9.97 25.76
N LYS A 96 17.67 -9.64 27.03
CA LYS A 96 16.63 -9.59 28.07
C LYS A 96 15.55 -8.56 27.77
N ASN A 97 15.94 -7.38 27.27
CA ASN A 97 14.99 -6.34 26.86
C ASN A 97 14.18 -6.78 25.63
N GLU A 98 14.81 -7.40 24.64
CA GLU A 98 14.14 -7.95 23.45
C GLU A 98 13.15 -9.07 23.82
N GLN A 99 13.49 -9.93 24.79
CA GLN A 99 12.57 -10.94 25.31
C GLN A 99 11.38 -10.30 26.05
N GLY A 100 11.59 -9.21 26.79
CA GLY A 100 10.51 -8.44 27.42
C GLY A 100 9.55 -7.88 26.37
N TRP A 101 10.09 -7.23 25.33
CA TRP A 101 9.31 -6.72 24.20
C TRP A 101 8.50 -7.81 23.49
N LYS A 102 9.10 -8.97 23.23
CA LYS A 102 8.40 -10.09 22.60
C LYS A 102 7.24 -10.64 23.43
N ARG A 103 7.41 -10.76 24.75
CA ARG A 103 6.31 -11.18 25.64
C ARG A 103 5.18 -10.15 25.65
N GLU A 104 5.51 -8.86 25.73
CA GLU A 104 4.49 -7.79 25.66
C GLU A 104 3.75 -7.78 24.31
N GLU A 105 4.44 -8.07 23.21
CA GLU A 105 3.84 -8.21 21.88
C GLU A 105 2.93 -9.44 21.78
N GLU A 106 3.36 -10.59 22.32
CA GLU A 106 2.55 -11.81 22.41
C GLU A 106 1.30 -11.59 23.28
N GLU A 107 1.41 -10.93 24.43
CA GLU A 107 0.29 -10.58 25.30
C GLU A 107 -0.67 -9.57 24.65
N ALA A 108 -0.15 -8.58 23.91
CA ALA A 108 -0.97 -7.66 23.15
C ALA A 108 -1.74 -8.38 22.02
N PHE A 109 -1.06 -9.29 21.33
CA PHE A 109 -1.67 -10.13 20.30
C PHE A 109 -2.76 -11.04 20.87
N ASN A 110 -2.50 -11.72 21.99
CA ASN A 110 -3.50 -12.57 22.66
C ASN A 110 -4.72 -11.77 23.11
N ARG A 111 -4.54 -10.57 23.71
CA ARG A 111 -5.65 -9.68 24.07
C ARG A 111 -6.46 -9.24 22.85
N ALA A 112 -5.81 -8.97 21.72
CA ALA A 112 -6.51 -8.64 20.48
C ALA A 112 -7.32 -9.85 19.96
N GLN A 113 -6.74 -11.06 20.04
CA GLN A 113 -7.44 -12.29 19.67
C GLN A 113 -8.64 -12.58 20.57
N GLU A 114 -8.52 -12.39 21.88
CA GLU A 114 -9.63 -12.55 22.84
C GLU A 114 -10.77 -11.60 22.52
N LYS A 115 -10.46 -10.30 22.34
CA LYS A 115 -11.47 -9.32 21.91
C LYS A 115 -12.14 -9.69 20.60
N LEU A 116 -11.40 -10.25 19.66
CA LEU A 116 -11.95 -10.68 18.37
C LEU A 116 -12.84 -11.91 18.54
N LYS A 117 -12.47 -12.86 19.40
CA LYS A 117 -13.30 -14.02 19.76
C LYS A 117 -14.59 -13.58 20.47
N GLU A 118 -14.52 -12.64 21.41
CA GLU A 118 -15.69 -12.08 22.10
C GLU A 118 -16.63 -11.38 21.11
N LYS A 119 -16.07 -10.57 20.20
CA LYS A 119 -16.85 -9.95 19.12
C LYS A 119 -17.48 -10.99 18.20
N ALA A 120 -16.76 -12.03 17.81
CA ALA A 120 -17.29 -13.11 16.97
C ALA A 120 -18.46 -13.82 17.66
N LYS A 121 -18.33 -14.15 18.95
CA LYS A 121 -19.42 -14.73 19.77
C LYS A 121 -20.62 -13.79 19.88
N LEU A 122 -20.39 -12.48 20.01
CA LEU A 122 -21.47 -11.49 19.98
C LEU A 122 -22.19 -11.48 18.62
N TYR A 123 -21.45 -11.50 17.51
CA TYR A 123 -22.06 -11.57 16.19
C TYR A 123 -22.82 -12.87 15.94
N GLU A 124 -22.31 -14.00 16.42
CA GLU A 124 -23.01 -15.30 16.36
C GLU A 124 -24.33 -15.23 17.13
N ARG A 125 -24.31 -14.74 18.37
CA ARG A 125 -25.51 -14.52 19.20
C ARG A 125 -26.51 -13.56 18.54
N LEU A 126 -26.03 -12.48 17.91
CA LEU A 126 -26.88 -11.54 17.16
C LEU A 126 -27.47 -12.19 15.89
N ALA A 127 -26.69 -13.00 15.17
CA ALA A 127 -27.13 -13.71 13.97
C ALA A 127 -28.15 -14.81 14.28
N GLU A 128 -28.04 -15.45 15.44
CA GLU A 128 -29.04 -16.38 15.98
C GLU A 128 -30.37 -15.67 16.30
N GLY A 129 -30.37 -14.34 16.44
CA GLY A 129 -31.55 -13.53 16.75
C GLY A 129 -31.75 -13.33 18.25
N HIS A 130 -30.75 -13.68 19.07
CA HIS A 130 -30.75 -13.42 20.49
C HIS A 130 -30.31 -11.96 20.74
N VAL A 131 -31.10 -11.00 20.24
CA VAL A 131 -30.92 -9.57 20.54
C VAL A 131 -31.42 -9.34 21.96
N VAL A 132 -30.56 -9.56 22.95
CA VAL A 132 -30.78 -9.01 24.27
C VAL A 132 -29.67 -8.01 24.51
N ILE A 133 -29.95 -6.76 24.12
CA ILE A 133 -29.31 -5.64 24.79
C ILE A 133 -29.96 -5.65 26.17
N GLU A 134 -29.36 -6.37 27.12
CA GLU A 134 -29.78 -6.34 28.52
C GLU A 134 -29.59 -4.90 28.99
N GLN A 135 -30.68 -4.12 29.06
CA GLN A 135 -30.72 -3.09 30.10
C GLN A 135 -30.67 -3.79 31.46
N SER A 136 -30.22 -3.10 32.49
CA SER A 136 -29.96 -3.63 33.85
C SER A 136 -31.11 -4.45 34.47
N ASP A 137 -32.30 -4.39 33.86
CA ASP A 137 -33.54 -4.90 34.42
C ASP A 137 -34.11 -6.10 33.65
N ASN A 138 -33.31 -6.77 32.80
CA ASN A 138 -33.69 -8.01 32.08
C ASN A 138 -35.02 -7.93 31.31
N GLN A 139 -35.42 -6.75 30.85
CA GLN A 139 -36.58 -6.61 29.97
C GLN A 139 -36.14 -6.66 28.50
N PRO A 140 -36.82 -7.46 27.66
CA PRO A 140 -36.55 -7.48 26.24
C PRO A 140 -36.88 -6.10 25.66
N VAL A 141 -35.88 -5.44 25.07
CA VAL A 141 -36.09 -4.19 24.35
C VAL A 141 -36.86 -4.50 23.08
N GLU A 142 -38.14 -4.14 23.04
CA GLU A 142 -38.97 -4.26 21.84
C GLU A 142 -38.57 -3.14 20.86
N PHE A 143 -37.91 -3.53 19.78
CA PHE A 143 -37.58 -2.59 18.72
C PHE A 143 -38.77 -2.46 17.79
N MET A 144 -39.10 -1.23 17.42
CA MET A 144 -40.20 -0.89 16.48
C MET A 144 -39.98 -1.42 15.05
N VAL A 145 -38.87 -2.13 14.82
CA VAL A 145 -38.47 -2.75 13.55
C VAL A 145 -38.16 -4.22 13.83
N ASP A 146 -38.87 -5.12 13.13
CA ASP A 146 -38.65 -6.57 13.22
C ASP A 146 -37.32 -6.94 12.55
N PHE A 147 -36.23 -7.06 13.30
CA PHE A 147 -34.92 -7.50 12.76
C PHE A 147 -34.94 -8.93 12.21
N SER A 148 -35.93 -9.74 12.60
CA SER A 148 -36.13 -11.11 12.10
C SER A 148 -36.83 -11.16 10.74
N SER A 149 -37.46 -10.07 10.30
CA SER A 149 -38.18 -10.01 9.02
C SER A 149 -37.24 -10.23 7.84
N LYS A 150 -36.06 -9.59 7.84
CA LYS A 150 -35.07 -9.74 6.78
C LYS A 150 -34.45 -11.14 6.78
N LYS A 151 -34.26 -11.75 7.95
CA LYS A 151 -33.77 -13.14 8.07
C LYS A 151 -34.76 -14.13 7.45
N ARG A 152 -36.07 -13.96 7.73
CA ARG A 152 -37.13 -14.77 7.11
C ARG A 152 -37.17 -14.62 5.59
N GLN A 153 -37.07 -13.39 5.07
CA GLN A 153 -37.01 -13.15 3.62
C GLN A 153 -35.81 -13.84 2.96
N VAL A 154 -34.62 -13.73 3.56
CA VAL A 154 -33.41 -14.38 3.02
C VAL A 154 -33.51 -15.89 3.08
N GLU A 155 -34.10 -16.45 4.14
CA GLU A 155 -34.31 -17.89 4.28
C GLU A 155 -35.34 -18.42 3.28
N GLU A 156 -36.38 -17.63 2.99
CA GLU A 156 -37.38 -17.91 1.94
C GLU A 156 -36.78 -17.82 0.53
N GLU A 157 -35.98 -16.79 0.23
CA GLU A 157 -35.23 -16.67 -1.03
C GLU A 157 -34.26 -17.84 -1.23
N LYS A 158 -33.51 -18.22 -0.20
CA LYS A 158 -32.58 -19.36 -0.24
C LYS A 158 -33.30 -20.69 -0.43
N LYS A 159 -34.51 -20.83 0.13
CA LYS A 159 -35.37 -21.99 -0.09
C LYS A 159 -35.90 -22.02 -1.51
N ALA A 160 -36.37 -20.88 -2.03
CA ALA A 160 -36.82 -20.74 -3.42
C ALA A 160 -35.69 -20.99 -4.43
N GLU A 161 -34.46 -20.57 -4.14
CA GLU A 161 -33.30 -20.83 -4.97
C GLU A 161 -32.92 -22.32 -4.97
N ARG A 162 -33.00 -22.98 -3.80
CA ARG A 162 -32.81 -24.44 -3.70
C ARG A 162 -33.90 -25.21 -4.46
N ASP A 163 -35.14 -24.72 -4.41
CA ASP A 163 -36.26 -25.32 -5.16
C ASP A 163 -36.07 -25.11 -6.68
N ARG A 164 -35.59 -23.94 -7.13
CA ARG A 164 -35.17 -23.72 -8.53
C ARG A 164 -34.03 -24.63 -8.96
N TYR A 165 -33.03 -24.83 -8.10
CA TYR A 165 -31.91 -25.72 -8.41
C TYR A 165 -32.37 -27.17 -8.57
N ARG A 166 -33.30 -27.63 -7.71
CA ARG A 166 -33.94 -28.93 -7.82
C ARG A 166 -34.79 -29.03 -9.09
N GLU A 167 -35.52 -27.98 -9.46
CA GLU A 167 -36.30 -27.93 -10.70
C GLU A 167 -35.42 -27.96 -11.97
N ILE A 168 -34.22 -27.36 -11.93
CA ILE A 168 -33.21 -27.45 -13.00
C ILE A 168 -32.60 -28.86 -13.08
N GLU A 169 -32.43 -29.53 -11.95
CA GLU A 169 -31.86 -30.89 -11.87
C GLU A 169 -32.90 -31.98 -12.24
N GLU A 170 -34.19 -31.76 -11.95
CA GLU A 170 -35.32 -32.65 -12.27
C GLU A 170 -35.99 -32.33 -13.62
N GLY A 171 -35.68 -31.19 -14.24
CA GLY A 171 -36.14 -30.85 -15.58
C GLY A 171 -35.65 -31.86 -16.63
N PRO A 172 -36.45 -32.19 -17.65
CA PRO A 172 -36.00 -33.10 -18.71
C PRO A 172 -34.72 -32.55 -19.32
N SER A 173 -33.71 -33.41 -19.46
CA SER A 173 -32.46 -33.14 -20.18
C SER A 173 -32.76 -32.81 -21.65
N THR A 174 -33.23 -31.59 -21.91
CA THR A 174 -33.46 -31.08 -23.26
C THR A 174 -32.24 -30.27 -23.67
N SER A 175 -31.23 -30.96 -24.19
CA SER A 175 -30.61 -30.63 -25.47
C SER A 175 -29.26 -31.34 -25.58
N PHE A 176 -29.19 -32.18 -26.60
CA PHE A 176 -28.00 -32.86 -27.07
C PHE A 176 -26.88 -31.81 -27.32
N GLY A 177 -25.80 -31.85 -26.55
CA GLY A 177 -24.50 -31.29 -26.95
C GLY A 177 -24.07 -29.92 -26.41
N ARG A 178 -24.77 -29.26 -25.48
CA ARG A 178 -24.24 -28.04 -24.84
C ARG A 178 -23.77 -28.34 -23.42
N ALA A 179 -22.45 -28.41 -23.23
CA ALA A 179 -21.84 -28.49 -21.91
C ALA A 179 -22.36 -27.32 -21.04
N PRO A 180 -22.67 -27.54 -19.76
CA PRO A 180 -23.06 -26.46 -18.86
C PRO A 180 -21.94 -25.42 -18.84
N VAL A 181 -22.27 -24.19 -19.25
CA VAL A 181 -21.34 -23.07 -19.17
C VAL A 181 -21.11 -22.84 -17.68
N PRO A 182 -19.86 -22.93 -17.17
CA PRO A 182 -19.59 -22.62 -15.78
C PRO A 182 -19.89 -21.13 -15.58
N GLU A 183 -21.01 -20.82 -14.93
CA GLU A 183 -21.29 -19.47 -14.45
C GLU A 183 -20.26 -19.15 -13.37
N ARG A 184 -19.15 -18.53 -13.79
CA ARG A 184 -18.19 -17.87 -12.91
C ARG A 184 -18.78 -16.57 -12.38
N PHE A 185 -19.98 -16.62 -11.81
CA PHE A 185 -20.63 -15.47 -11.22
C PHE A 185 -20.58 -15.62 -9.70
N HIS A 186 -19.67 -14.87 -9.08
CA HIS A 186 -19.69 -14.66 -7.65
C HIS A 186 -20.68 -13.53 -7.37
N HIS A 187 -21.85 -13.87 -6.81
CA HIS A 187 -22.85 -13.03 -6.15
C HIS A 187 -22.30 -11.88 -5.28
N ASN A 188 -21.05 -11.97 -4.82
CA ASN A 188 -20.38 -10.96 -4.00
C ASN A 188 -19.49 -10.00 -4.80
N GLU A 189 -19.25 -10.24 -6.09
CA GLU A 189 -18.54 -9.29 -6.95
C GLU A 189 -19.54 -8.24 -7.43
N GLU A 190 -19.37 -7.01 -6.97
CA GLU A 190 -20.11 -5.86 -7.50
C GLU A 190 -19.96 -5.85 -9.02
N GLN A 191 -21.09 -6.00 -9.73
CA GLN A 191 -21.12 -5.83 -11.18
C GLN A 191 -20.52 -4.45 -11.47
N ARG A 192 -19.38 -4.42 -12.17
CA ARG A 192 -18.83 -3.16 -12.66
C ARG A 192 -19.79 -2.63 -13.73
N VAL A 193 -20.81 -1.90 -13.30
CA VAL A 193 -21.85 -1.31 -14.16
C VAL A 193 -21.21 -0.42 -15.23
N TYR A 194 -20.05 0.16 -14.91
CA TYR A 194 -19.25 0.96 -15.83
C TYR A 194 -17.76 0.66 -15.63
N GLY A 195 -17.06 0.33 -16.73
CA GLY A 195 -15.60 0.21 -16.72
C GLY A 195 -14.90 1.58 -16.54
N VAL A 196 -13.57 1.56 -16.46
CA VAL A 196 -12.71 2.76 -16.27
C VAL A 196 -12.92 3.82 -17.37
N SER A 197 -13.53 3.47 -18.50
CA SER A 197 -13.81 4.37 -19.62
C SER A 197 -15.12 5.16 -19.53
N HIS A 198 -15.99 4.91 -18.53
CA HIS A 198 -17.28 5.59 -18.44
C HIS A 198 -17.27 6.71 -17.38
N ILE A 199 -16.72 7.86 -17.77
CA ILE A 199 -16.91 9.12 -17.05
C ILE A 199 -17.80 10.00 -17.92
N ARG A 200 -18.98 10.37 -17.41
CA ARG A 200 -19.85 11.33 -18.09
C ARG A 200 -19.23 12.71 -17.94
N LEU A 201 -18.62 13.20 -19.00
CA LEU A 201 -18.11 14.57 -19.06
C LEU A 201 -19.27 15.55 -19.07
N SER A 202 -19.07 16.72 -18.48
CA SER A 202 -20.06 17.80 -18.52
C SER A 202 -20.34 18.28 -19.95
N ALA A 203 -21.57 18.77 -20.17
CA ALA A 203 -21.98 19.33 -21.47
C ALA A 203 -21.35 20.70 -21.75
N ASN A 204 -20.97 21.44 -20.70
CA ASN A 204 -20.30 22.73 -20.82
C ASN A 204 -18.84 22.52 -21.23
N GLU A 205 -18.39 23.19 -22.28
CA GLU A 205 -17.09 22.92 -22.88
C GLU A 205 -15.90 23.27 -21.96
N GLU A 206 -16.00 24.34 -21.18
CA GLU A 206 -14.96 24.75 -20.23
C GLU A 206 -14.79 23.73 -19.09
N LYS A 207 -15.90 23.36 -18.45
CA LYS A 207 -15.92 22.33 -17.39
C LYS A 207 -15.45 20.98 -17.92
N ARG A 208 -15.84 20.62 -19.14
CA ARG A 208 -15.37 19.41 -19.82
C ARG A 208 -13.86 19.42 -20.03
N ARG A 209 -13.28 20.55 -20.44
CA ARG A 209 -11.82 20.67 -20.60
C ARG A 209 -11.08 20.52 -19.27
N GLU A 210 -11.60 21.12 -18.21
CA GLU A 210 -11.05 20.98 -16.85
C GLU A 210 -11.12 19.54 -16.35
N GLU A 211 -12.27 18.88 -16.52
CA GLU A 211 -12.45 17.45 -16.18
C GLU A 211 -11.46 16.57 -16.93
N ILE A 212 -11.29 16.77 -18.24
CA ILE A 212 -10.32 16.04 -19.06
C ILE A 212 -8.89 16.31 -18.57
N GLN A 213 -8.53 17.57 -18.31
CA GLN A 213 -7.20 17.92 -17.80
C GLN A 213 -6.93 17.27 -16.44
N ASN A 214 -7.92 17.25 -15.54
CA ASN A 214 -7.83 16.57 -14.26
C ASN A 214 -7.58 15.06 -14.45
N LEU A 215 -8.30 14.41 -15.35
CA LEU A 215 -8.09 12.99 -15.67
C LEU A 215 -6.70 12.71 -16.23
N LEU A 216 -6.21 13.58 -17.12
CA LEU A 216 -4.84 13.48 -17.64
C LEU A 216 -3.80 13.66 -16.52
N ASN A 217 -4.04 14.59 -15.58
CA ASN A 217 -3.16 14.80 -14.43
C ASN A 217 -3.17 13.58 -13.48
N PHE A 218 -4.33 12.97 -13.22
CA PHE A 218 -4.42 11.73 -12.46
C PHE A 218 -3.67 10.58 -13.14
N SER A 219 -3.85 10.40 -14.44
CA SER A 219 -3.12 9.40 -15.22
C SER A 219 -1.60 9.59 -15.13
N LYS A 220 -1.13 10.84 -15.27
CA LYS A 220 0.30 11.18 -15.09
C LYS A 220 0.80 10.82 -13.70
N LYS A 221 0.07 11.20 -12.64
CA LYS A 221 0.42 10.87 -11.25
C LYS A 221 0.50 9.36 -11.02
N THR A 222 -0.49 8.60 -11.48
CA THR A 222 -0.49 7.14 -11.38
C THR A 222 0.69 6.51 -12.12
N ASN A 223 1.04 7.03 -13.30
CA ASN A 223 2.20 6.56 -14.06
C ASN A 223 3.53 6.87 -13.34
N GLU A 224 3.66 8.06 -12.73
CA GLU A 224 4.81 8.42 -11.91
C GLU A 224 4.94 7.53 -10.67
N GLU A 225 3.84 7.28 -9.96
CA GLU A 225 3.82 6.37 -8.80
C GLU A 225 4.20 4.95 -9.19
N ARG A 226 3.65 4.42 -10.29
CA ARG A 226 4.03 3.11 -10.82
C ARG A 226 5.51 3.05 -11.18
N LYS A 227 6.05 4.10 -11.81
CA LYS A 227 7.50 4.19 -12.11
C LYS A 227 8.34 4.19 -10.83
N LYS A 228 7.95 4.98 -9.83
CA LYS A 228 8.64 5.02 -8.53
C LYS A 228 8.63 3.65 -7.83
N LEU A 229 7.47 2.99 -7.80
CA LEU A 229 7.34 1.65 -7.22
C LEU A 229 8.16 0.60 -7.98
N LYS A 230 8.23 0.69 -9.31
CA LYS A 230 9.09 -0.17 -10.14
C LYS A 230 10.55 0.02 -9.78
N ILE A 231 11.03 1.27 -9.73
CA ILE A 231 12.40 1.61 -9.34
C ILE A 231 12.72 1.10 -7.93
N GLU A 232 11.83 1.32 -6.95
CA GLU A 232 12.04 0.86 -5.58
C GLU A 232 12.09 -0.66 -5.48
N LYS A 233 11.26 -1.36 -6.25
CA LYS A 233 11.27 -2.82 -6.36
C LYS A 233 12.60 -3.30 -6.95
N ASP A 234 13.04 -2.71 -8.05
CA ASP A 234 14.29 -3.05 -8.73
C ASP A 234 15.50 -2.81 -7.81
N GLU A 235 15.51 -1.72 -7.03
CA GLU A 235 16.54 -1.46 -6.02
C GLU A 235 16.54 -2.49 -4.89
N LYS A 236 15.37 -2.88 -4.37
CA LYS A 236 15.25 -3.91 -3.32
C LYS A 236 15.76 -5.25 -3.83
N GLU A 237 15.43 -5.62 -5.05
CA GLU A 237 15.90 -6.84 -5.71
C GLU A 237 17.42 -6.80 -5.95
N ALA A 238 17.97 -5.67 -6.41
CA ALA A 238 19.40 -5.47 -6.57
C ALA A 238 20.15 -5.64 -5.22
N LYS A 239 19.68 -4.97 -4.16
CA LYS A 239 20.25 -5.09 -2.79
C LYS A 239 20.15 -6.52 -2.27
N ARG A 240 19.03 -7.22 -2.50
CA ARG A 240 18.86 -8.64 -2.15
C ARG A 240 19.86 -9.51 -2.90
N ARG A 241 20.06 -9.26 -4.20
CA ARG A 241 20.99 -10.01 -5.05
C ARG A 241 22.44 -9.77 -4.64
N GLU A 242 22.83 -8.55 -4.33
CA GLU A 242 24.16 -8.25 -3.79
C GLU A 242 24.45 -9.01 -2.49
N LYS A 243 23.48 -9.08 -1.57
CA LYS A 243 23.60 -9.87 -0.34
C LYS A 243 23.82 -11.36 -0.65
N ILE A 244 23.06 -11.92 -1.59
CA ILE A 244 23.23 -13.31 -2.05
C ILE A 244 24.60 -13.52 -2.69
N ASN A 245 25.06 -12.60 -3.54
CA ASN A 245 26.36 -12.69 -4.19
C ASN A 245 27.52 -12.62 -3.18
N LYS A 246 27.44 -11.75 -2.18
CA LYS A 246 28.41 -11.71 -1.07
C LYS A 246 28.47 -13.02 -0.30
N LEU A 247 27.33 -13.67 -0.06
CA LEU A 247 27.27 -14.99 0.59
C LEU A 247 27.86 -16.10 -0.31
N ARG A 248 27.58 -16.08 -1.62
CA ARG A 248 28.10 -17.05 -2.59
C ARG A 248 29.62 -16.96 -2.72
N ILE A 249 30.16 -15.74 -2.80
CA ILE A 249 31.62 -15.51 -2.83
C ILE A 249 32.28 -16.05 -1.56
N LYS A 250 31.69 -15.80 -0.38
CA LYS A 250 32.18 -16.36 0.89
C LYS A 250 32.15 -17.89 0.93
N LYS A 251 31.27 -18.52 0.17
CA LYS A 251 31.13 -19.98 0.05
C LYS A 251 31.94 -20.57 -1.11
N GLY A 252 32.67 -19.76 -1.88
CA GLY A 252 33.44 -20.21 -3.04
C GLY A 252 32.59 -20.55 -4.27
N LEU A 253 31.31 -20.16 -4.30
CA LEU A 253 30.44 -20.35 -5.47
C LEU A 253 30.51 -19.14 -6.42
N PRO A 254 30.34 -19.36 -7.74
CA PRO A 254 30.22 -18.26 -8.70
C PRO A 254 29.01 -17.39 -8.37
N PRO A 255 29.08 -16.06 -8.63
CA PRO A 255 27.98 -15.13 -8.36
C PRO A 255 26.72 -15.53 -9.13
N TYR A 256 25.55 -15.18 -8.60
CA TYR A 256 24.28 -15.43 -9.27
C TYR A 256 24.24 -14.60 -10.57
N PRO A 257 23.88 -15.20 -11.72
CA PRO A 257 23.83 -14.51 -13.01
C PRO A 257 22.85 -13.34 -12.96
N SER A 258 23.15 -12.26 -13.70
CA SER A 258 22.22 -11.15 -13.83
C SER A 258 20.99 -11.63 -14.61
N PRO A 259 19.76 -11.23 -14.23
CA PRO A 259 18.62 -11.32 -15.13
C PRO A 259 19.00 -10.65 -16.44
N GLU A 260 18.70 -11.32 -17.54
CA GLU A 260 18.72 -10.71 -18.85
C GLU A 260 17.74 -9.54 -18.85
N PRO A 261 18.06 -8.42 -19.51
CA PRO A 261 17.14 -7.31 -19.61
C PRO A 261 15.86 -7.83 -20.28
N GLU A 262 14.73 -7.74 -19.58
CA GLU A 262 13.43 -8.03 -20.20
C GLU A 262 13.28 -7.08 -21.41
N PRO A 263 12.78 -7.58 -22.56
CA PRO A 263 12.59 -6.73 -23.73
C PRO A 263 11.70 -5.55 -23.37
N ASN A 264 12.16 -4.33 -23.69
CA ASN A 264 11.39 -3.10 -23.48
C ASN A 264 10.11 -3.17 -24.32
N LEU A 265 8.99 -3.58 -23.71
CA LEU A 265 7.70 -3.66 -24.38
C LEU A 265 7.19 -2.28 -24.83
N ASP A 266 7.71 -1.20 -24.25
CA ASP A 266 7.42 0.18 -24.63
C ASP A 266 8.06 0.59 -25.97
N GLU A 267 9.01 -0.19 -26.50
CA GLU A 267 9.61 0.00 -27.83
C GLU A 267 8.88 -0.76 -28.94
N ILE A 268 7.85 -1.55 -28.60
CA ILE A 268 7.01 -2.19 -29.62
C ILE A 268 6.26 -1.07 -30.34
N PRO A 269 6.48 -0.87 -31.65
CA PRO A 269 5.79 0.18 -32.39
C PRO A 269 4.28 -0.03 -32.28
N ILE A 270 3.59 0.92 -31.67
CA ILE A 270 2.13 0.99 -31.74
C ILE A 270 1.80 1.13 -33.23
N PRO A 271 0.88 0.31 -33.80
CA PRO A 271 0.53 0.42 -35.20
C PRO A 271 0.08 1.86 -35.50
N GLU A 272 0.76 2.51 -36.43
CA GLU A 272 0.43 3.85 -36.88
C GLU A 272 -1.01 3.87 -37.43
N PRO A 273 -1.76 4.98 -37.24
CA PRO A 273 -3.09 5.13 -37.80
C PRO A 273 -3.00 5.01 -39.34
N HIS A 274 -3.78 4.08 -39.90
CA HIS A 274 -3.99 3.78 -41.34
C HIS A 274 -3.01 4.45 -42.32
N GLU A 275 -2.00 3.72 -42.77
CA GLU A 275 -1.14 4.14 -43.87
C GLU A 275 -2.01 4.54 -45.07
N THR A 276 -1.75 5.72 -45.65
CA THR A 276 -2.44 6.11 -46.90
C THR A 276 -2.09 5.10 -48.01
N PRO A 277 -2.97 4.88 -49.00
CA PRO A 277 -2.70 3.92 -50.08
C PRO A 277 -1.34 4.12 -50.77
N GLU A 278 -0.91 5.39 -50.93
CA GLU A 278 0.39 5.76 -51.50
C GLU A 278 1.57 5.35 -50.61
N GLN A 279 1.46 5.55 -49.29
CA GLN A 279 2.50 5.16 -48.33
C GLN A 279 2.63 3.63 -48.27
N ARG A 280 1.50 2.92 -48.30
CA ARG A 280 1.47 1.46 -48.36
C ARG A 280 2.14 0.95 -49.64
N HIS A 281 1.85 1.56 -50.79
CA HIS A 281 2.47 1.23 -52.08
C HIS A 281 3.98 1.48 -52.06
N ALA A 282 4.41 2.65 -51.56
CA ALA A 282 5.83 2.99 -51.42
C ALA A 282 6.58 2.01 -50.48
N ARG A 283 5.94 1.54 -49.40
CA ARG A 283 6.50 0.53 -48.51
C ARG A 283 6.63 -0.83 -49.18
N LEU A 284 5.60 -1.25 -49.93
CA LEU A 284 5.63 -2.50 -50.72
C LEU A 284 6.72 -2.45 -51.80
N MET A 285 6.96 -1.29 -52.41
CA MET A 285 8.06 -1.09 -53.37
C MET A 285 9.45 -1.09 -52.71
N LYS A 286 9.57 -0.62 -51.46
CA LYS A 286 10.82 -0.53 -50.70
C LYS A 286 11.09 -1.77 -49.82
N SER A 287 10.19 -2.75 -49.78
CA SER A 287 10.39 -3.94 -48.95
C SER A 287 11.55 -4.77 -49.48
N ASN A 288 12.58 -4.95 -48.64
CA ASN A 288 13.74 -5.79 -48.95
C ASN A 288 13.45 -7.30 -48.87
N ARG A 289 12.21 -7.68 -48.54
CA ARG A 289 11.83 -9.08 -48.36
C ARG A 289 11.48 -9.72 -49.71
N GLU A 290 12.02 -10.91 -49.96
CA GLU A 290 12.05 -11.49 -51.31
C GLU A 290 10.68 -11.79 -51.92
N TRP A 291 9.68 -12.11 -51.08
CA TRP A 291 8.29 -12.34 -51.51
C TRP A 291 7.46 -11.06 -51.67
N ASP A 292 8.02 -9.89 -51.31
CA ASP A 292 7.43 -8.59 -51.64
C ASP A 292 8.01 -8.00 -52.94
N ARG A 293 9.13 -8.55 -53.45
CA ARG A 293 9.66 -8.16 -54.77
C ARG A 293 8.63 -8.49 -55.85
N GLY A 294 8.13 -7.44 -56.52
CA GLY A 294 7.15 -7.56 -57.61
C GLY A 294 5.70 -7.28 -57.22
N LYS A 295 5.35 -7.22 -55.92
CA LYS A 295 3.98 -6.84 -55.51
C LYS A 295 3.62 -5.41 -55.88
N GLY A 296 4.60 -4.50 -55.87
CA GLY A 296 4.38 -3.13 -56.32
C GLY A 296 4.11 -3.01 -57.84
N LEU A 297 4.68 -3.90 -58.66
CA LEU A 297 4.35 -3.96 -60.10
C LEU A 297 2.93 -4.49 -60.31
N TYR A 298 2.51 -5.45 -59.49
CA TYR A 298 1.14 -5.98 -59.51
C TYR A 298 0.10 -4.92 -59.09
N THR A 299 0.40 -4.08 -58.10
CA THR A 299 -0.50 -2.97 -57.72
C THR A 299 -0.59 -1.91 -58.82
N GLN A 300 0.53 -1.55 -59.45
CA GLN A 300 0.51 -0.65 -60.63
C GLN A 300 -0.27 -1.24 -61.81
N TRP A 301 -0.18 -2.55 -62.03
CA TRP A 301 -0.97 -3.23 -63.06
C TRP A 301 -2.47 -3.18 -62.73
N ILE A 302 -2.87 -3.39 -61.47
CA ILE A 302 -4.28 -3.27 -61.05
C ILE A 302 -4.78 -1.83 -61.23
N GLU A 303 -3.99 -0.82 -60.85
CA GLU A 303 -4.33 0.59 -61.03
C GLU A 303 -4.51 0.92 -62.50
N LYS A 304 -3.56 0.52 -63.36
CA LYS A 304 -3.69 0.66 -64.81
C LYS A 304 -4.94 -0.04 -65.37
N GLN A 305 -5.25 -1.24 -64.89
CA GLN A 305 -6.47 -1.96 -65.28
C GLN A 305 -7.76 -1.33 -64.74
N ARG A 306 -7.69 -0.45 -63.74
CA ARG A 306 -8.84 0.35 -63.27
C ARG A 306 -9.00 1.63 -64.08
N ASP A 307 -7.89 2.24 -64.46
CA ASP A 307 -7.87 3.46 -65.28
C ASP A 307 -8.24 3.18 -66.74
N ASP A 308 -7.89 2.00 -67.26
CA ASP A 308 -8.26 1.56 -68.62
C ASP A 308 -9.74 1.07 -68.72
N ARG A 309 -10.49 0.97 -67.60
CA ARG A 309 -11.92 0.58 -67.61
C ARG A 309 -12.81 1.79 -67.86
N ASP A 310 -13.88 1.59 -68.63
CA ASP A 310 -14.87 2.63 -68.91
C ASP A 310 -15.39 3.28 -67.61
N ASP A 311 -15.31 4.61 -67.54
CA ASP A 311 -15.72 5.42 -66.39
C ASP A 311 -17.18 5.15 -65.97
N GLU A 312 -18.02 4.72 -66.91
CA GLU A 312 -19.43 4.38 -66.69
C GLU A 312 -19.64 3.10 -65.84
N PHE A 313 -18.63 2.22 -65.79
CA PHE A 313 -18.64 0.98 -64.99
C PHE A 313 -17.75 1.04 -63.74
N ARG A 314 -17.10 2.19 -63.48
CA ARG A 314 -16.27 2.37 -62.28
C ARG A 314 -17.16 2.57 -61.04
N PRO A 315 -16.89 1.91 -59.91
CA PRO A 315 -17.62 2.16 -58.66
C PRO A 315 -17.50 3.64 -58.27
N PRO A 316 -18.56 4.26 -57.74
CA PRO A 316 -18.50 5.64 -57.27
C PRO A 316 -17.34 5.84 -56.29
N ASP A 317 -16.61 6.95 -56.40
CA ASP A 317 -15.42 7.24 -55.58
C ASP A 317 -15.73 7.26 -54.06
N SER A 318 -17.00 7.34 -53.67
CA SER A 318 -17.46 7.21 -52.29
C SER A 318 -17.18 5.84 -51.65
N TYR A 319 -16.93 4.78 -52.44
CA TYR A 319 -16.64 3.43 -51.95
C TYR A 319 -15.21 3.23 -51.43
N PHE A 320 -14.28 4.12 -51.77
CA PHE A 320 -12.85 3.96 -51.45
C PHE A 320 -12.39 4.84 -50.28
N LYS A 321 -13.31 5.24 -49.39
CA LYS A 321 -13.03 6.02 -48.17
C LYS A 321 -12.29 5.23 -47.10
#